data_AF-A0A087UAF1-F1
#
_entry.id   AF-A0A087UAF1-F1
#
_cell.length_a   1.000
_cell.length_b   1.000
_cell.length_c   1.000
_cell.angle_alpha   90.00
_cell.angle_beta   90.00
_cell.angle_gamma   90.00
#
_symmetry.space_group_name_H-M   'P 1'
#
loop_
_entity.id
_entity.type
_entity.pdbx_description
1 polymer ?
#
loop_
_entity_poly.entity_id
_entity_poly.type
_entity_poly.pdbx_seq_one_letter_code
_entity_poly.pdbx_strand_id
1 'polypeptide(L)'
;MGFLVQIPFKIYIGTVSMLPFSAFVICILWSILKNYEESTSTHCHVQNYLPSISTAVGTFFPQKYIWRMCIALHCTPRILIAVMYYNYFRNTLPKEYFWQ
;
A
#
# COMPACT_ATOMS: atom_id res chain seq x y z
N MET A 1 -3.91 31.34 -13.10
CA MET A 1 -2.53 31.38 -12.55
C MET A 1 -2.40 30.17 -11.62
N GLY A 2 -1.80 29.08 -12.10
CA GLY A 2 -1.74 27.82 -11.34
C GLY A 2 -0.64 27.87 -10.29
N PHE A 3 -0.95 27.47 -9.06
CA PHE A 3 0.04 27.32 -8.00
C PHE A 3 0.88 26.06 -8.27
N LEU A 4 2.19 26.20 -8.47
CA LEU A 4 3.10 25.06 -8.60
C LEU A 4 3.69 24.76 -7.22
N VAL A 5 3.29 23.64 -6.62
CA VAL A 5 3.83 23.16 -5.33
C VAL A 5 5.02 22.25 -5.61
N GLN A 6 6.21 22.63 -5.14
CA GLN A 6 7.42 21.82 -5.25
C GLN A 6 7.64 21.04 -3.96
N ILE A 7 7.48 19.71 -4.01
CA ILE A 7 7.69 18.82 -2.87
C ILE A 7 9.01 18.07 -3.05
N PRO A 8 9.90 18.04 -2.04
CA PRO A 8 11.11 17.23 -2.10
C PRO A 8 10.78 15.75 -2.29
N PHE A 9 11.38 15.11 -3.31
CA PHE A 9 11.10 13.72 -3.68
C PHE A 9 11.27 12.73 -2.52
N LYS A 10 12.25 12.96 -1.65
CA LYS A 10 12.49 12.16 -0.44
C LYS A 10 11.29 12.18 0.51
N ILE A 11 10.71 13.36 0.76
CA ILE A 11 9.55 13.51 1.63
C ILE A 11 8.35 12.83 0.99
N TYR A 12 8.16 13.03 -0.31
CA TYR A 12 7.08 12.41 -1.07
C TYR A 12 7.08 10.88 -1.01
N ILE A 13 8.22 10.23 -1.29
CA ILE A 13 8.31 8.76 -1.19
C ILE A 13 8.07 8.30 0.25
N GLY A 14 8.63 9.02 1.23
CA GLY A 14 8.46 8.72 2.64
C GLY A 14 6.98 8.70 3.03
N THR A 15 6.25 9.77 2.74
CA THR A 15 4.82 9.89 3.09
C THR A 15 3.96 8.85 2.38
N VAL A 16 4.17 8.64 1.08
CA VAL A 16 3.43 7.65 0.30
C VAL A 16 3.70 6.23 0.81
N SER A 17 4.93 5.93 1.26
CA SER A 17 5.29 4.59 1.77
C SER A 17 4.78 4.31 3.18
N MET A 18 4.43 5.35 3.96
CA MET A 18 3.82 5.17 5.29
C MET A 18 2.35 4.74 5.23
N LEU A 19 1.64 4.98 4.11
CA LEU A 19 0.23 4.60 3.93
C LEU A 19 -0.07 3.10 4.15
N PRO A 20 0.62 2.15 3.48
CA PRO A 20 0.36 0.73 3.72
C PRO A 20 0.75 0.29 5.13
N PHE A 21 1.79 0.89 5.71
CA PHE A 21 2.22 0.57 7.07
C PHE A 21 1.16 0.99 8.11
N SER A 22 0.66 2.22 8.02
CA SER A 22 -0.39 2.70 8.93
C SER A 22 -1.69 1.91 8.76
N ALA A 23 -2.08 1.61 7.52
CA ALA A 23 -3.25 0.77 7.24
C ALA A 23 -3.11 -0.63 7.85
N PHE A 24 -1.93 -1.25 7.74
CA PHE A 24 -1.65 -2.57 8.31
C PHE A 24 -1.81 -2.56 9.84
N VAL A 25 -1.19 -1.61 10.52
CA VAL A 25 -1.28 -1.47 11.98
C VAL A 25 -2.73 -1.26 12.41
N ILE A 26 -3.46 -0.37 11.73
CA ILE A 26 -4.88 -0.13 12.01
C ILE A 26 -5.70 -1.41 11.83
N CYS A 27 -5.50 -2.17 10.74
CA CYS A 27 -6.25 -3.40 10.49
C CYS A 27 -6.00 -4.47 11.56
N ILE A 28 -4.76 -4.62 12.04
CA ILE A 28 -4.44 -5.55 13.13
C ILE A 28 -5.08 -5.10 14.44
N LEU A 29 -4.87 -3.85 14.84
CA LEU A 29 -5.42 -3.33 16.10
C LEU A 29 -6.94 -3.44 16.12
N TRP A 30 -7.60 -3.10 15.02
CA TRP A 30 -9.05 -3.21 14.91
C TRP A 30 -9.53 -4.67 14.98
N SER A 31 -8.80 -5.60 14.35
CA SER A 31 -9.11 -7.03 14.40
C SER A 31 -9.00 -7.57 15.84
N ILE A 32 -7.98 -7.17 16.59
CA ILE A 32 -7.81 -7.58 17.99
C ILE A 32 -8.88 -6.94 18.89
N LEU A 33 -9.20 -5.66 18.69
CA LEU A 33 -10.13 -4.93 19.58
C LEU A 33 -11.61 -5.25 19.33
N LYS A 34 -11.99 -5.59 18.09
CA LYS A 34 -13.40 -5.72 17.69
C LYS A 34 -13.78 -7.09 17.15
N ASN A 35 -12.82 -7.84 16.59
CA ASN A 35 -13.08 -9.13 15.94
C ASN A 35 -12.16 -10.22 16.49
N TYR A 36 -11.79 -10.20 17.78
CA TYR A 36 -10.76 -11.10 18.32
C TYR A 36 -11.06 -12.58 18.05
N GLU A 37 -12.24 -13.07 18.44
CA GLU A 37 -12.63 -14.47 18.27
C GLU A 37 -12.71 -14.87 16.80
N GLU A 38 -13.38 -14.06 15.97
CA GLU A 38 -13.55 -14.35 14.55
C GLU A 38 -12.23 -14.26 13.77
N SER A 39 -11.33 -13.37 14.18
CA SER A 39 -10.05 -13.13 13.52
C SER A 39 -8.95 -14.12 13.91
N THR A 40 -9.08 -14.75 15.08
CA THR A 40 -8.16 -15.80 15.59
C THR A 40 -8.72 -17.21 15.45
N SER A 41 -10.01 -17.35 15.12
CA SER A 41 -10.66 -18.63 14.88
C SER A 41 -9.95 -19.41 13.78
N THR A 42 -9.66 -20.68 14.09
CA THR A 42 -9.09 -21.63 13.14
C THR A 42 -10.01 -22.83 13.00
N HIS A 43 -10.00 -23.43 11.80
CA HIS A 43 -10.73 -24.67 11.54
C HIS A 43 -10.33 -25.81 12.50
N CYS A 44 -9.08 -25.80 12.98
CA CYS A 44 -8.57 -26.79 13.93
C CYS A 44 -8.84 -26.44 15.40
N HIS A 45 -9.55 -25.34 15.68
CA HIS A 45 -9.84 -24.84 17.04
C HIS A 45 -8.61 -24.64 17.94
N VAL A 46 -7.45 -24.34 17.34
CA VAL A 46 -6.22 -23.99 18.07
C VAL A 46 -6.24 -22.49 18.37
N GLN A 47 -5.87 -22.14 19.59
CA GLN A 47 -5.82 -20.75 20.05
C GLN A 47 -4.68 -20.00 19.37
N ASN A 48 -5.00 -18.89 18.68
CA ASN A 48 -4.04 -17.94 18.15
C ASN A 48 -4.15 -16.63 18.93
N TYR A 49 -3.00 -16.02 19.25
CA TYR A 49 -2.97 -14.72 19.92
C TYR A 49 -3.07 -13.53 18.94
N LEU A 50 -2.78 -13.77 17.65
CA LEU A 50 -2.83 -12.76 16.61
C LEU A 50 -3.62 -13.28 15.41
N PRO A 51 -4.39 -12.39 14.76
CA PRO A 51 -5.04 -12.74 13.51
C PRO A 51 -4.02 -12.95 12.41
N SER A 52 -4.35 -13.81 11.44
CA SER A 52 -3.56 -13.89 10.22
C SER A 52 -3.61 -12.55 9.46
N ILE A 53 -2.53 -12.22 8.75
CA ILE A 53 -2.44 -10.96 7.99
C ILE A 53 -3.59 -10.87 6.97
N SER A 54 -3.85 -11.95 6.23
CA SER A 54 -4.92 -12.00 5.24
C SER A 54 -6.30 -11.80 5.86
N THR A 55 -6.54 -12.39 7.05
CA THR A 55 -7.78 -12.20 7.80
C THR A 55 -7.93 -10.73 8.25
N ALA A 56 -6.87 -10.13 8.80
CA ALA A 56 -6.90 -8.76 9.30
C ALA A 56 -7.15 -7.71 8.20
N VAL A 57 -6.56 -7.88 7.02
CA VAL A 57 -6.67 -6.90 5.92
C VAL A 57 -7.77 -7.25 4.89
N GLY A 58 -8.29 -8.47 4.90
CA GLY A 58 -9.13 -9.00 3.82
C GLY A 58 -10.55 -9.38 4.22
N THR A 59 -10.77 -9.77 5.48
CA THR A 59 -12.03 -10.38 5.91
C THR A 59 -13.03 -9.37 6.45
N PHE A 60 -12.60 -8.44 7.31
CA PHE A 60 -13.52 -7.62 8.11
C PHE A 60 -13.80 -6.24 7.51
N PHE A 61 -15.00 -5.74 7.82
CA PHE A 61 -15.41 -4.35 7.59
C PHE A 61 -15.25 -3.53 8.89
N PRO A 62 -14.60 -2.34 8.87
CA PRO A 62 -14.14 -1.54 7.71
C PRO A 62 -12.69 -1.79 7.25
N GLN A 63 -11.94 -2.68 7.91
CA GLN A 63 -10.50 -2.92 7.72
C GLN A 63 -10.11 -3.15 6.25
N LYS A 64 -10.88 -3.99 5.54
CA LYS A 64 -10.67 -4.31 4.13
C LYS A 64 -10.70 -3.09 3.21
N TYR A 65 -11.58 -2.12 3.47
CA TYR A 65 -11.65 -0.91 2.66
C TYR A 65 -10.51 0.03 2.97
N ILE A 66 -10.14 0.19 4.25
CA ILE A 66 -8.98 0.98 4.67
C ILE A 66 -7.72 0.46 3.98
N TRP A 67 -7.49 -0.86 4.04
CA TRP A 67 -6.36 -1.50 3.37
C TRP A 67 -6.34 -1.22 1.87
N ARG A 68 -7.45 -1.51 1.16
CA ARG A 68 -7.54 -1.32 -0.29
C ARG A 68 -7.31 0.14 -0.70
N MET A 69 -7.89 1.09 0.01
CA MET A 69 -7.73 2.51 -0.29
C MET A 69 -6.29 2.98 -0.08
N CYS A 70 -5.65 2.60 1.03
CA CYS A 70 -4.26 2.94 1.28
C CYS A 70 -3.30 2.32 0.26
N ILE A 71 -3.54 1.07 -0.15
CA ILE A 71 -2.76 0.42 -1.21
C ILE A 71 -2.97 1.11 -2.56
N ALA A 72 -4.21 1.44 -2.93
CA ALA A 72 -4.50 2.16 -4.17
C ALA A 72 -3.82 3.53 -4.22
N LEU A 73 -3.94 4.30 -3.13
CA LEU A 73 -3.27 5.61 -2.98
C LEU A 73 -1.75 5.51 -2.99
N HIS A 74 -1.20 4.39 -2.53
CA HIS A 74 0.24 4.12 -2.56
C HIS A 74 0.74 3.69 -3.95
N CYS A 75 0.01 2.82 -4.64
CA CYS A 75 0.39 2.27 -5.93
C CYS A 75 0.26 3.31 -7.07
N THR A 76 -0.80 4.11 -7.05
CA THR A 76 -1.08 5.13 -8.08
C THR A 76 0.12 6.05 -8.36
N PRO A 77 0.70 6.74 -7.36
CA PRO A 77 1.86 7.61 -7.59
C PRO A 77 3.10 6.87 -8.08
N ARG A 78 3.32 5.62 -7.62
CA ARG A 78 4.46 4.80 -8.04
C ARG A 78 4.37 4.41 -9.51
N ILE A 79 3.18 4.01 -9.96
CA ILE A 79 2.91 3.70 -11.36
C ILE A 79 3.08 4.94 -12.22
N LEU A 80 2.56 6.09 -11.77
CA LEU A 80 2.74 7.36 -12.48
C LEU A 80 4.22 7.71 -12.67
N ILE A 81 5.02 7.64 -11.60
CA ILE A 81 6.47 7.91 -11.66
C ILE A 81 7.16 6.91 -12.61
N ALA A 82 6.83 5.62 -12.54
CA ALA A 82 7.40 4.61 -13.42
C ALA A 82 7.12 4.92 -14.90
N VAL A 83 5.89 5.32 -15.23
CA VAL A 83 5.51 5.74 -16.60
C VAL A 83 6.26 7.00 -17.03
N MET A 84 6.41 7.99 -16.14
CA MET A 84 7.17 9.20 -16.43
C MET A 84 8.65 8.89 -16.74
N TYR A 85 9.29 8.05 -15.91
CA TYR A 85 10.67 7.63 -16.15
C TYR A 85 10.81 6.78 -17.42
N TYR A 86 9.87 5.88 -17.68
CA TYR A 86 9.85 5.10 -18.92
C TYR A 86 9.82 6.03 -20.15
N ASN A 87 8.94 7.02 -20.16
CA ASN A 87 8.85 7.99 -21.25
C ASN A 87 10.10 8.87 -21.35
N TYR A 88 10.68 9.28 -20.22
CA TYR A 88 11.92 10.04 -20.19
C TYR A 88 13.07 9.25 -20.84
N PHE A 89 13.33 8.02 -20.38
CA PHE A 89 14.38 7.18 -20.93
C PHE A 89 14.15 6.85 -22.40
N ARG A 90 12.90 6.59 -22.80
CA ARG A 90 12.54 6.32 -24.20
C ARG A 90 12.84 7.50 -25.13
N ASN A 91 12.69 8.73 -24.65
CA ASN A 91 12.90 9.93 -25.45
C ASN A 91 14.35 10.45 -25.40
N THR A 92 15.11 10.12 -24.36
CA THR A 92 16.47 10.62 -24.16
C THR A 92 17.55 9.63 -24.60
N LEU A 93 17.35 8.32 -24.44
CA LEU A 93 18.36 7.33 -24.79
C LEU A 93 18.41 7.08 -26.31
N PRO A 94 19.62 6.98 -26.91
CA PRO A 94 19.78 6.52 -28.28
C PRO A 94 19.13 5.15 -28.48
N LYS A 95 18.48 4.94 -29.62
CA LYS A 95 17.77 3.68 -29.94
C LYS A 95 18.67 2.44 -29.88
N GLU A 96 19.98 2.62 -29.98
CA GLU A 96 21.01 1.58 -29.91
C GLU A 96 21.01 0.83 -28.56
N TYR A 97 20.63 1.48 -27.45
CA TYR A 97 20.57 0.85 -26.12
C TYR A 97 19.35 -0.05 -25.90
N PHE A 98 18.34 -0.01 -26.77
CA PHE A 98 17.10 -0.79 -26.61
C PHE A 98 17.13 -2.16 -27.29
N TRP A 99 18.12 -2.42 -28.17
CA TRP A 99 18.21 -3.62 -29.01
C TRP A 99 19.52 -4.42 -28.83
N GLN A 100 20.23 -4.20 -27.72
CA GLN A 100 21.30 -5.06 -27.22
C GLN A 100 20.79 -5.90 -26.06
#